data_AF-A0A9P6TYC8-F1
#
_entry.id   AF-A0A9P6TYC8-F1
#
_cell.length_a   1.000
_cell.length_b   1.000
_cell.length_c   1.000
_cell.angle_alpha   90.00
_cell.angle_beta   90.00
_cell.angle_gamma   90.00
#
_symmetry.space_group_name_H-M   'P 1'
#
loop_
_entity.id
_entity.type
_entity.pdbx_description
1 polymer ?
#
loop_
_entity_poly.entity_id
_entity_poly.type
_entity_poly.pdbx_seq_one_letter_code
_entity_poly.pdbx_strand_id
1 'polypeptide(L)'
;MNESGMAVKKIMDFYQMSDPKKLIVVSDDINTLPGALAIQDGGDLKSLAGQKGQESIATTLGTTNFIRFRLGVGKPPTGSSMTIPQWVLGPFGQEGKEMDLFYYLMGHTTQALLDFVQTNDLKLCRKKFTKSKKIPSGLVATESLVCPVQIEGI
;
A
#
# COMPACT_ATOMS: atom_id res chain seq x y z
N MET A 1 -8.39 -3.37 -10.03
CA MET A 1 -6.97 -3.66 -9.66
C MET A 1 -6.18 -4.29 -10.81
N ASN A 2 -6.72 -5.23 -11.58
CA ASN A 2 -5.90 -6.09 -12.47
C ASN A 2 -5.35 -5.38 -13.72
N GLU A 3 -5.79 -4.16 -14.01
CA GLU A 3 -5.39 -3.37 -15.19
C GLU A 3 -4.56 -2.12 -14.81
N SER A 4 -4.05 -2.05 -13.58
CA SER A 4 -3.29 -0.89 -13.10
C SER A 4 -2.04 -0.59 -13.94
N GLY A 5 -1.42 -1.61 -14.54
CA GLY A 5 -0.23 -1.46 -15.37
C GLY A 5 -0.45 -0.58 -16.60
N MET A 6 -1.62 -0.67 -17.24
CA MET A 6 -1.93 0.16 -18.41
C MET A 6 -1.93 1.65 -18.08
N ALA A 7 -2.54 2.03 -16.95
CA ALA A 7 -2.58 3.43 -16.51
C ALA A 7 -1.18 3.93 -16.14
N VAL A 8 -0.42 3.13 -15.38
CA VAL A 8 0.96 3.47 -14.98
C VAL A 8 1.86 3.65 -16.20
N LYS A 9 1.81 2.74 -17.18
CA LYS A 9 2.61 2.83 -18.41
C LYS A 9 2.31 4.12 -19.19
N LYS A 10 1.04 4.46 -19.36
CA LYS A 10 0.63 5.71 -20.04
C LYS A 10 1.19 6.95 -19.37
N ILE A 11 1.15 7.01 -18.03
CA ILE A 11 1.70 8.14 -17.27
C ILE A 11 3.23 8.21 -17.40
N MET A 12 3.92 7.07 -17.26
CA MET A 12 5.38 7.02 -17.41
C MET A 12 5.81 7.45 -18.82
N ASP A 13 5.10 7.02 -19.85
CA ASP A 13 5.38 7.42 -21.24
C ASP A 13 5.14 8.91 -21.46
N PHE A 14 4.03 9.44 -20.94
CA PHE A 14 3.70 10.86 -21.06
C PHE A 14 4.78 11.76 -20.44
N TYR A 15 5.27 11.42 -19.26
CA TYR A 15 6.34 12.16 -18.58
C TYR A 15 7.76 11.72 -18.99
N GLN A 16 7.90 10.83 -19.99
CA GLN A 16 9.19 10.30 -20.45
C GLN A 16 10.04 9.71 -19.30
N MET A 17 9.37 9.10 -18.32
CA MET A 17 9.99 8.45 -17.18
C MET A 17 10.50 7.07 -17.59
N SER A 18 11.78 7.01 -17.98
CA SER A 18 12.42 5.76 -18.40
C SER A 18 12.92 4.89 -17.25
N ASP A 19 13.18 5.48 -16.07
CA ASP A 19 13.71 4.76 -14.91
C ASP A 19 12.56 4.26 -13.99
N PRO A 20 12.33 2.94 -13.89
CA PRO A 20 11.31 2.36 -13.03
C PRO A 20 11.54 2.63 -11.54
N LYS A 21 12.76 2.95 -11.11
CA LYS A 21 13.05 3.26 -9.71
C LYS A 21 12.44 4.58 -9.25
N LYS A 22 12.03 5.44 -10.19
CA LYS A 22 11.27 6.66 -9.91
C LYS A 22 9.78 6.40 -9.69
N LEU A 23 9.30 5.19 -9.99
CA LEU A 23 7.94 4.77 -9.69
C LEU A 23 7.88 4.22 -8.26
N ILE A 24 6.96 4.79 -7.47
CA ILE A 24 6.59 4.29 -6.15
C ILE A 24 5.16 3.77 -6.24
N VAL A 25 4.97 2.48 -5.94
CA VAL A 25 3.65 1.85 -5.87
C VAL A 25 3.27 1.67 -4.41
N VAL A 26 2.14 2.26 -4.03
CA VAL A 26 1.54 2.12 -2.69
C VAL A 26 0.36 1.16 -2.81
N SER A 27 0.34 0.07 -2.04
CA SER A 27 -0.79 -0.87 -2.03
C SER A 27 -1.01 -1.49 -0.67
N ASP A 28 -2.21 -2.00 -0.43
CA ASP A 28 -2.50 -2.92 0.66
C ASP A 28 -1.65 -4.20 0.53
N ASP A 29 -1.38 -4.85 1.66
CA ASP A 29 -0.65 -6.12 1.73
C ASP A 29 -1.13 -6.99 2.88
N ILE A 30 -1.64 -8.17 2.53
CA ILE A 30 -2.16 -9.15 3.48
C ILE A 30 -1.04 -9.88 4.25
N ASN A 31 0.19 -9.87 3.73
CA ASN A 31 1.31 -10.54 4.37
C ASN A 31 2.05 -9.64 5.38
N THR A 32 1.81 -8.33 5.31
CA THR A 32 2.30 -7.36 6.28
C THR A 32 1.29 -7.22 7.42
N LEU A 33 1.79 -7.14 8.66
CA LEU A 33 0.93 -7.02 9.85
C LEU A 33 0.04 -5.77 9.78
N PRO A 34 -1.23 -5.83 10.25
CA PRO A 34 -2.09 -4.66 10.34
C PRO A 34 -1.41 -3.46 10.99
N GLY A 35 -1.47 -2.29 10.33
CA GLY A 35 -0.85 -1.05 10.81
C GLY A 35 0.67 -0.97 10.65
N ALA A 36 1.32 -1.98 10.05
CA ALA A 36 2.73 -1.94 9.72
C ALA A 36 2.95 -1.53 8.25
N LEU A 37 4.00 -0.76 8.01
CA LEU A 37 4.48 -0.43 6.68
C LEU A 37 5.69 -1.30 6.33
N ALA A 38 5.68 -1.91 5.16
CA ALA A 38 6.85 -2.57 4.57
C ALA A 38 7.28 -1.83 3.31
N ILE A 39 8.58 -1.57 3.15
CA ILE A 39 9.13 -0.86 2.00
C ILE A 39 10.11 -1.77 1.26
N GLN A 40 9.84 -2.04 -0.01
CA GLN A 40 10.67 -2.89 -0.86
C GLN A 40 11.20 -2.11 -2.08
N ASP A 41 12.42 -2.41 -2.49
CA ASP A 41 13.09 -1.83 -3.66
C ASP A 41 13.24 -2.97 -4.65
N GLY A 42 12.50 -2.90 -5.75
CA GLY A 42 12.39 -4.01 -6.67
C GLY A 42 11.81 -5.27 -6.02
N GLY A 43 12.34 -6.42 -6.42
CA GLY A 43 11.97 -7.74 -5.91
C GLY A 43 11.88 -8.77 -7.03
N ASP A 44 11.51 -10.00 -6.68
CA ASP A 44 11.25 -11.07 -7.65
C ASP A 44 9.75 -11.19 -7.95
N LEU A 45 9.41 -11.96 -8.99
CA LEU A 45 8.02 -12.24 -9.35
C LEU A 45 7.25 -12.92 -8.20
N LYS A 46 7.94 -13.72 -7.38
CA LYS A 46 7.34 -14.38 -6.21
C LYS A 46 6.84 -13.36 -5.18
N SER A 47 7.56 -12.26 -4.98
CA SER A 47 7.16 -11.18 -4.07
C SER A 47 5.98 -10.35 -4.57
N LEU A 48 5.52 -10.57 -5.81
CA LEU A 48 4.32 -9.96 -6.39
C LEU A 48 3.11 -10.92 -6.35
N ALA A 49 3.34 -12.21 -6.08
CA ALA A 49 2.31 -13.23 -6.19
C ALA A 49 1.12 -12.93 -5.27
N GLY A 50 -0.07 -12.82 -5.88
CA GLY A 50 -1.33 -12.51 -5.20
C GLY A 50 -1.67 -11.02 -5.17
N GLN A 51 -0.74 -10.14 -5.54
CA GLN A 51 -0.93 -8.69 -5.61
C GLN A 51 -1.23 -8.25 -7.04
N LYS A 52 -2.48 -8.48 -7.49
CA LYS A 52 -2.87 -8.35 -8.90
C LYS A 52 -2.55 -7.00 -9.55
N GLY A 53 -2.64 -5.91 -8.79
CA GLY A 53 -2.24 -4.58 -9.27
C GLY A 53 -0.74 -4.45 -9.52
N GLN A 54 0.10 -4.96 -8.60
CA GLN A 54 1.55 -4.95 -8.78
C GLN A 54 2.00 -5.93 -9.87
N GLU A 55 1.35 -7.10 -9.98
CA GLU A 55 1.56 -8.05 -11.07
C GLU A 55 1.28 -7.38 -12.43
N SER A 56 0.14 -6.71 -12.56
CA SER A 56 -0.25 -5.96 -13.76
C SER A 56 0.79 -4.91 -14.17
N ILE A 57 1.28 -4.12 -13.19
CA ILE A 57 2.35 -3.13 -13.42
C ILE A 57 3.63 -3.82 -13.88
N ALA A 58 4.09 -4.85 -13.18
CA ALA A 58 5.34 -5.53 -13.52
C ALA A 58 5.29 -6.17 -14.91
N THR A 59 4.17 -6.80 -15.27
CA THR A 59 3.96 -7.37 -16.62
C THR A 59 3.96 -6.28 -17.68
N THR A 60 3.26 -5.18 -17.46
CA THR A 60 3.15 -4.09 -18.45
C THR A 60 4.48 -3.35 -18.65
N LEU A 61 5.24 -3.15 -17.58
CA LEU A 61 6.55 -2.50 -17.65
C LEU A 61 7.70 -3.45 -18.02
N GLY A 62 7.47 -4.76 -18.01
CA GLY A 62 8.51 -5.77 -18.23
C GLY A 62 9.58 -5.83 -17.13
N THR A 63 9.28 -5.32 -15.94
CA THR A 63 10.26 -5.22 -14.83
C THR A 63 9.57 -5.16 -13.48
N THR A 64 10.25 -5.67 -12.46
CA THR A 64 9.86 -5.55 -11.05
C THR A 64 10.60 -4.45 -10.31
N ASN A 65 11.50 -3.71 -10.97
CA ASN A 65 12.47 -2.77 -10.37
C ASN A 65 11.90 -1.41 -9.93
N PHE A 66 10.66 -1.37 -9.48
CA PHE A 66 10.04 -0.18 -8.89
C PHE A 66 9.97 -0.28 -7.36
N ILE A 67 9.85 0.86 -6.69
CA ILE A 67 9.77 0.92 -5.23
C ILE A 67 8.33 0.61 -4.80
N ARG A 68 8.17 -0.14 -3.71
CA ARG A 68 6.88 -0.59 -3.21
C ARG A 68 6.70 -0.25 -1.74
N PHE A 69 5.63 0.47 -1.43
CA PHE A 69 5.17 0.76 -0.08
C PHE A 69 3.94 -0.12 0.17
N ARG A 70 4.11 -1.13 1.00
CA ARG A 70 3.10 -2.15 1.30
C ARG A 70 2.48 -1.87 2.65
N LEU A 71 1.19 -1.54 2.63
CA LEU A 71 0.39 -1.19 3.78
C LEU A 71 -0.22 -2.46 4.35
N GLY A 72 0.22 -2.87 5.54
CA GLY A 72 -0.29 -4.07 6.18
C GLY A 72 -1.77 -3.95 6.53
N VAL A 73 -2.58 -4.78 5.88
CA VAL A 73 -4.02 -4.98 6.18
C VAL A 73 -4.29 -6.33 6.83
N GLY A 74 -3.26 -7.19 6.91
CA GLY A 74 -3.36 -8.52 7.51
C GLY A 74 -4.24 -9.49 6.73
N LYS A 75 -4.51 -10.63 7.37
CA LYS A 75 -5.31 -11.74 6.82
C LYS A 75 -6.60 -11.89 7.62
N PRO A 76 -7.62 -12.56 7.04
CA PRO A 76 -8.77 -13.00 7.80
C PRO A 76 -8.36 -13.69 9.11
N PRO A 77 -9.09 -13.45 10.21
CA PRO A 77 -8.86 -14.13 11.48
C PRO A 77 -8.84 -15.65 11.30
N THR A 78 -7.98 -16.34 12.07
CA THR A 78 -7.93 -17.80 12.05
C THR A 78 -9.30 -18.39 12.42
N GLY A 79 -9.83 -19.27 11.57
CA GLY A 79 -11.17 -19.85 11.73
C GLY A 79 -12.29 -19.09 11.00
N SER A 80 -11.99 -17.95 10.38
CA SER A 80 -12.91 -17.28 9.46
C SER A 80 -13.13 -18.09 8.19
N SER A 81 -14.36 -18.14 7.70
CA SER A 81 -14.72 -18.71 6.38
C SER A 81 -14.44 -17.75 5.22
N MET A 82 -14.01 -16.51 5.50
CA MET A 82 -13.74 -15.51 4.48
C MET A 82 -12.52 -15.87 3.62
N THR A 83 -12.71 -15.84 2.31
CA THR A 83 -11.62 -15.94 1.33
C THR A 83 -10.82 -14.64 1.26
N ILE A 84 -9.58 -14.70 0.73
CA ILE A 84 -8.75 -13.50 0.55
C ILE A 84 -9.44 -12.43 -0.32
N PRO A 85 -10.08 -12.75 -1.46
CA PRO A 85 -10.83 -11.75 -2.23
C PRO A 85 -11.96 -11.11 -1.43
N GLN A 86 -12.70 -11.87 -0.62
CA GLN A 86 -13.76 -11.32 0.24
C GLN A 86 -13.20 -10.39 1.33
N TRP A 87 -12.01 -10.70 1.85
CA TRP A 87 -11.33 -9.89 2.84
C TRP A 87 -10.92 -8.53 2.29
N VAL A 88 -10.20 -8.51 1.17
CA VAL A 88 -9.67 -7.26 0.58
C VAL A 88 -10.76 -6.39 -0.06
N LEU A 89 -11.90 -6.97 -0.42
CA LEU A 89 -13.07 -6.25 -0.93
C LEU A 89 -14.11 -5.95 0.16
N GLY A 90 -13.90 -6.47 1.37
CA GLY A 90 -14.81 -6.31 2.49
C GLY A 90 -14.72 -4.90 3.10
N PRO A 91 -15.78 -4.42 3.75
CA PRO A 91 -15.70 -3.19 4.54
C PRO A 91 -14.82 -3.41 5.76
N PHE A 92 -14.23 -2.34 6.26
CA PHE A 92 -13.55 -2.37 7.56
C PHE A 92 -14.55 -2.71 8.68
N GLY A 93 -14.17 -3.62 9.57
CA GLY A 93 -15.00 -4.04 10.69
C GLY A 93 -15.19 -2.93 11.72
N GLN A 94 -16.45 -2.68 12.10
CA GLN A 94 -16.81 -1.64 13.08
C GLN A 94 -16.26 -1.92 14.48
N GLU A 95 -16.11 -3.20 14.86
CA GLU A 95 -15.65 -3.60 16.20
C GLU A 95 -14.12 -3.69 16.31
N GLY A 96 -13.40 -3.75 15.18
CA GLY A 96 -12.01 -4.22 15.12
C GLY A 96 -10.91 -3.15 15.18
N LYS A 97 -11.22 -1.88 15.46
CA LYS A 97 -10.29 -0.73 15.31
C LYS A 97 -9.57 -0.69 13.96
N GLU A 98 -10.10 -1.37 12.94
CA GLU A 98 -9.45 -1.53 11.64
C GLU A 98 -9.38 -0.20 10.91
N MET A 99 -10.43 0.61 11.02
CA MET A 99 -10.45 1.99 10.52
C MET A 99 -9.38 2.86 11.19
N ASP A 100 -9.27 2.81 12.52
CA ASP A 100 -8.29 3.61 13.25
C ASP A 100 -6.86 3.20 12.89
N LEU A 101 -6.63 1.89 12.76
CA LEU A 101 -5.38 1.31 12.28
C LEU A 101 -5.04 1.77 10.87
N PHE A 102 -6.02 1.74 9.97
CA PHE A 102 -5.84 2.18 8.60
C PHE A 102 -5.54 3.68 8.53
N TYR A 103 -6.24 4.50 9.32
CA TYR A 103 -6.00 5.94 9.39
C TYR A 103 -4.59 6.26 9.91
N TYR A 104 -4.17 5.59 10.99
CA TYR A 104 -2.78 5.66 11.47
C TYR A 104 -1.79 5.28 10.36
N LEU A 105 -2.04 4.18 9.65
CA LEU A 105 -1.15 3.67 8.61
C LEU A 105 -1.06 4.62 7.42
N MET A 106 -2.15 5.30 7.06
CA MET A 106 -2.17 6.33 6.02
C MET A 106 -1.31 7.53 6.42
N GLY A 107 -1.44 8.02 7.66
CA GLY A 107 -0.58 9.09 8.18
C GLY A 107 0.89 8.70 8.23
N HIS A 108 1.18 7.49 8.73
CA HIS A 108 2.54 6.96 8.82
C HIS A 108 3.19 6.76 7.44
N THR A 109 2.44 6.24 6.47
CA THR A 109 2.86 6.10 5.07
C THR A 109 3.13 7.45 4.43
N THR A 110 2.26 8.44 4.66
CA THR A 110 2.44 9.80 4.13
C THR A 110 3.71 10.43 4.65
N GLN A 111 3.98 10.30 5.95
CA GLN A 111 5.21 10.82 6.55
C GLN A 111 6.46 10.10 6.00
N ALA A 112 6.36 8.80 5.73
CA ALA A 112 7.44 8.03 5.11
C ALA A 112 7.73 8.47 3.67
N LEU A 113 6.69 8.74 2.88
CA LEU A 113 6.84 9.24 1.51
C LEU A 113 7.48 10.62 1.49
N LEU A 114 7.06 11.54 2.37
CA LEU A 114 7.65 12.88 2.48
C LEU A 114 9.13 12.80 2.88
N ASP A 115 9.47 11.98 3.88
CA ASP A 115 10.85 11.76 4.32
C ASP A 115 11.72 11.17 3.20
N PHE A 116 11.18 10.22 2.44
CA PHE A 116 11.87 9.64 1.29
C PHE A 116 12.09 10.65 0.16
N VAL A 117 11.10 11.47 -0.19
CA VAL A 117 11.25 12.51 -1.23
C VAL A 117 12.30 13.55 -0.84
N GLN A 118 12.40 13.91 0.45
CA GLN A 118 13.37 14.89 0.94
C GLN A 118 14.80 14.33 1.02
N THR A 119 14.95 13.08 1.43
CA THR A 119 16.27 12.48 1.70
C THR A 119 16.82 11.67 0.54
N ASN A 120 15.93 11.14 -0.31
CA ASN A 120 16.20 10.13 -1.32
C ASN A 120 16.95 8.90 -0.76
N ASP A 121 16.81 8.61 0.54
CA ASP A 121 17.46 7.49 1.22
C ASP A 121 16.44 6.45 1.70
N LEU A 122 16.27 5.40 0.90
CA LEU A 122 15.35 4.32 1.22
C LEU A 122 15.80 3.48 2.43
N LYS A 123 17.11 3.42 2.74
CA LYS A 123 17.63 2.71 3.92
C LYS A 123 17.25 3.46 5.19
N LEU A 124 17.40 4.78 5.19
CA LEU A 124 16.98 5.64 6.28
C LEU A 124 15.47 5.54 6.50
N CYS A 125 14.68 5.67 5.42
CA CYS A 125 13.23 5.55 5.47
C CYS A 125 12.80 4.19 6.06
N ARG A 126 13.38 3.08 5.60
CA ARG A 126 13.12 1.75 6.18
C ARG A 126 13.43 1.70 7.68
N LYS A 127 14.61 2.17 8.08
CA LYS A 127 15.03 2.18 9.48
C LYS A 127 14.07 2.95 10.38
N LYS A 128 13.45 4.02 9.87
CA LYS A 128 12.53 4.89 10.61
C LYS A 128 11.11 4.33 10.65
N PHE A 129 10.59 3.85 9.52
CA PHE A 129 9.16 3.57 9.37
C PHE A 129 8.76 2.08 9.39
N THR A 130 9.67 1.12 9.20
CA THR A 130 9.31 -0.31 9.05
C THR A 130 9.62 -1.19 10.27
N LYS A 131 9.98 -0.61 11.42
CA LYS A 131 10.41 -1.35 12.62
C LYS A 131 9.26 -1.93 13.46
N SER A 132 8.03 -1.47 13.25
CA SER A 132 6.93 -1.83 14.15
C SER A 132 6.52 -3.30 13.96
N LYS A 133 6.67 -4.08 15.03
CA LYS A 133 6.19 -5.48 15.12
C LYS A 133 4.90 -5.61 15.96
N LYS A 134 4.36 -4.48 16.41
CA LYS A 134 3.18 -4.41 17.28
C LYS A 134 2.22 -3.37 16.73
N ILE A 135 0.93 -3.58 17.01
CA ILE A 135 -0.12 -2.59 16.81
C ILE A 135 0.26 -1.32 17.58
N PRO A 136 0.23 -0.14 16.95
CA PRO A 136 0.50 1.13 17.63
C PRO A 136 -0.44 1.35 18.81
N SER A 137 0.10 1.81 19.94
CA SER A 137 -0.70 2.23 21.10
C SER A 137 -1.27 3.64 20.87
N GLY A 138 -2.47 3.91 21.36
CA GLY A 138 -3.07 5.25 21.32
C GLY A 138 -3.72 5.62 19.98
N LEU A 139 -4.29 4.63 19.28
CA LEU A 139 -5.13 4.89 18.11
C LEU A 139 -6.30 5.80 18.48
N VAL A 140 -6.48 6.87 17.72
CA VAL A 140 -7.61 7.78 17.85
C VAL A 140 -8.79 7.14 17.13
N ALA A 141 -9.94 7.06 17.81
CA ALA A 141 -11.17 6.58 17.21
C ALA A 141 -11.55 7.53 16.05
N THR A 142 -11.66 6.98 14.87
CA THR A 142 -11.99 7.70 13.65
C THR A 142 -13.43 7.36 13.32
N GLU A 143 -14.31 8.37 13.31
CA GLU A 143 -15.60 8.20 12.65
C GLU A 143 -15.33 7.88 11.17
N SER A 144 -16.13 6.96 10.61
CA SER A 144 -15.99 6.47 9.23
C SER A 144 -15.62 7.61 8.28
N LEU A 145 -14.65 7.38 7.39
CA LEU A 145 -14.21 8.32 6.37
C LEU A 145 -15.41 8.71 5.49
N VAL A 146 -16.12 9.77 5.87
CA VAL A 146 -17.02 10.48 4.96
C VAL A 146 -16.09 11.26 4.06
N CYS A 147 -15.73 10.66 2.92
CA CYS A 147 -14.94 11.35 1.91
C CYS A 147 -15.72 12.62 1.53
N PRO A 148 -15.27 13.84 1.87
CA PRO A 148 -16.00 15.05 1.57
C PRO A 148 -15.71 15.43 0.13
N VAL A 149 -16.02 14.54 -0.80
CA VAL A 149 -15.97 14.85 -2.22
C VAL A 149 -17.42 14.99 -2.64
N GLN A 150 -17.87 16.25 -2.74
CA GLN A 150 -19.04 16.54 -3.57
C GLN A 150 -18.69 16.08 -4.98
N ILE A 151 -19.25 14.93 -5.37
CA ILE A 151 -19.13 14.39 -6.73
C ILE A 151 -20.16 15.03 -7.66
N GLU A 152 -21.02 15.90 -7.14
CA GLU A 152 -21.92 16.74 -7.94
C GLU A 152 -21.10 17.89 -8.54
N GLY A 153 -20.60 17.69 -9.76
CA GLY A 153 -19.91 18.74 -10.51
C GLY A 153 -18.83 18.30 -11.51
N ILE A 154 -18.65 17.00 -11.75
CA ILE A 154 -17.81 16.49 -12.85
C ILE A 154 -18.69 15.77 -13.86
#